data_AF-A0A3M1RJS9-F1
#
_entry.id   AF-A0A3M1RJS9-F1
#
_cell.length_a   1.000
_cell.length_b   1.000
_cell.length_c   1.000
_cell.angle_alpha   90.00
_cell.angle_beta   90.00
_cell.angle_gamma   90.00
#
_symmetry.space_group_name_H-M   'P 1'
#
loop_
_entity.id
_entity.type
_entity.pdbx_description
1 polymer ?
#
loop_
_entity_poly.entity_id
_entity_poly.type
_entity_poly.pdbx_seq_one_letter_code
_entity_poly.pdbx_strand_id
1 'polypeptide(L)'
;GKWSPPRDRNRPRPPQDYEHYPDRPPREEIVREIAGPSGTDAIVTRNSYGALILCTADLMFVDVDLPEVPPAPKTGWLSRFFKGKDLPQNSPKSAEQECLTRIRRGLERFRVSNARIYRTAGGFRCAVLDRPMQPDSEESRQLVEAMEADPLYVRMCRRQDCFRARLTPKPWRCDLELPPHRFPFPSPAAEQSYRAWEHAYDNGIAGWSVCRLVDSILEGPVHPAFEPLIGLHDKLTRCDTNAPLA
;
A
#
# COMPACT_ATOMS: atom_id res chain seq x y z
N GLY A 1 -6.83 32.01 -2.87
CA GLY A 1 -7.02 30.67 -3.47
C GLY A 1 -5.65 30.07 -3.71
N LYS A 2 -5.37 28.90 -3.13
CA LYS A 2 -4.08 28.21 -3.34
C LYS A 2 -4.14 27.45 -4.66
N TRP A 3 -3.48 28.00 -5.68
CA TRP A 3 -3.20 27.28 -6.92
C TRP A 3 -2.33 26.07 -6.58
N SER A 4 -2.86 24.86 -6.77
CA SER A 4 -2.07 23.63 -6.79
C SER A 4 -1.80 23.31 -8.26
N PRO A 5 -0.55 23.15 -8.70
CA PRO A 5 -0.27 22.77 -10.08
C PRO A 5 -0.96 21.45 -10.41
N PRO A 6 -1.44 21.27 -11.67
CA PRO A 6 -1.99 19.99 -12.10
C PRO A 6 -0.92 18.91 -11.96
N ARG A 7 -1.22 17.89 -11.16
CA ARG A 7 -0.35 16.73 -10.93
C ARG A 7 -0.08 16.07 -12.28
N ASP A 8 1.19 16.00 -12.66
CA ASP A 8 1.60 15.28 -13.86
C ASP A 8 1.48 13.78 -13.61
N ARG A 9 0.28 13.23 -13.83
CA ARG A 9 0.01 11.78 -13.79
C ARG A 9 0.79 11.02 -14.88
N ASN A 10 1.53 11.71 -15.75
CA ASN A 10 2.32 11.15 -16.84
C ASN A 10 3.84 11.12 -16.58
N ARG A 11 4.35 11.48 -15.38
CA ARG A 11 5.75 11.17 -15.06
C ARG A 11 5.96 9.66 -15.19
N PRO A 12 6.97 9.19 -15.95
CA PRO A 12 7.20 7.77 -16.12
C PRO A 12 7.42 7.14 -14.75
N ARG A 13 6.65 6.08 -14.44
CA ARG A 13 6.92 5.26 -13.25
C ARG A 13 8.38 4.81 -13.33
N PRO A 14 9.11 4.78 -12.19
CA PRO A 14 10.42 4.16 -12.19
C PRO A 14 10.30 2.72 -12.72
N PRO A 15 11.39 2.16 -13.28
CA PRO A 15 11.33 0.82 -13.82
C PRO A 15 10.84 -0.17 -12.74
N GLN A 16 10.12 -1.22 -13.17
CA GLN A 16 9.43 -2.15 -12.26
C GLN A 16 10.38 -2.83 -11.25
N ASP A 17 11.69 -2.87 -11.55
CA ASP A 17 12.76 -3.38 -10.68
C ASP A 17 13.02 -2.52 -9.42
N TYR A 18 12.57 -1.27 -9.40
CA TYR A 18 12.57 -0.43 -8.20
C TYR A 18 11.45 -0.85 -7.25
N GLU A 19 10.27 -1.15 -7.79
CA GLU A 19 9.13 -1.56 -6.97
C GLU A 19 9.21 -3.03 -6.53
N HIS A 20 9.94 -3.87 -7.28
CA HIS A 20 9.91 -5.32 -7.14
C HIS A 20 11.30 -5.95 -6.98
N TYR A 21 11.38 -7.00 -6.16
CA TYR A 21 12.59 -7.82 -5.96
C TYR A 21 12.40 -9.20 -6.63
N PRO A 22 12.44 -9.31 -7.97
CA PRO A 22 12.07 -10.53 -8.68
C PRO A 22 12.97 -11.73 -8.37
N ASP A 23 14.26 -11.51 -8.08
CA ASP A 23 15.27 -12.57 -8.10
C ASP A 23 16.07 -12.76 -6.80
N ARG A 24 15.78 -12.01 -5.72
CA ARG A 24 16.49 -12.12 -4.43
C ARG A 24 15.68 -11.58 -3.24
N PRO A 25 15.94 -12.03 -2.01
CA PRO A 25 15.44 -11.37 -0.81
C PRO A 25 15.82 -9.88 -0.83
N PRO A 26 14.93 -8.98 -0.41
CA PRO A 26 15.21 -7.56 -0.40
C PRO A 26 16.31 -7.28 0.63
N ARG A 27 17.31 -6.50 0.23
CA ARG A 27 18.32 -5.98 1.15
C ARG A 27 17.88 -4.60 1.58
N GLU A 28 17.18 -4.56 2.70
CA GLU A 28 16.59 -3.35 3.24
C GLU A 28 17.25 -3.01 4.57
N GLU A 29 17.39 -1.71 4.82
CA GLU A 29 17.80 -1.24 6.13
C GLU A 29 16.68 -1.48 7.14
N ILE A 30 16.98 -2.14 8.25
CA ILE A 30 16.06 -2.22 9.40
C ILE A 30 16.17 -0.91 10.16
N VAL A 31 15.12 -0.10 10.09
CA VAL A 31 15.04 1.22 10.74
C VAL A 31 14.57 1.07 12.19
N ARG A 32 13.73 0.07 12.46
CA ARG A 32 13.20 -0.19 13.79
C ARG A 32 12.77 -1.63 13.96
N GLU A 33 13.07 -2.21 15.10
CA GLU A 33 12.48 -3.47 15.56
C GLU A 33 11.32 -3.19 16.53
N ILE A 34 10.27 -4.00 16.46
CA ILE A 34 9.10 -3.90 17.32
C ILE A 34 9.01 -5.21 18.10
N ALA A 35 9.27 -5.11 19.40
CA ALA A 35 9.21 -6.24 20.31
C ALA A 35 7.77 -6.71 20.52
N GLY A 36 7.65 -8.01 20.68
CA GLY A 36 6.46 -8.75 20.99
C GLY A 36 6.63 -9.68 22.18
N PRO A 37 5.60 -10.47 22.52
CA PRO A 37 5.63 -11.37 23.67
C PRO A 37 6.74 -12.44 23.61
N SER A 38 7.12 -12.87 22.41
CA SER A 38 8.05 -14.00 22.18
C SER A 38 9.32 -13.61 21.42
N GLY A 39 9.56 -12.31 21.18
CA GLY A 39 10.70 -11.85 20.37
C GLY A 39 10.36 -10.59 19.57
N THR A 40 10.78 -10.54 18.31
CA THR A 40 10.45 -9.43 17.39
C THR A 40 9.21 -9.80 16.57
N ASP A 41 8.07 -9.16 16.83
CA ASP A 41 6.81 -9.41 16.11
C ASP A 41 6.78 -8.72 14.75
N ALA A 42 7.49 -7.59 14.64
CA ALA A 42 7.55 -6.80 13.42
C ALA A 42 8.83 -5.98 13.32
N ILE A 43 9.17 -5.61 12.09
CA ILE A 43 10.24 -4.67 11.77
C ILE A 43 9.72 -3.58 10.86
N VAL A 44 10.28 -2.38 10.97
CA VAL A 44 10.13 -1.33 9.98
C VAL A 44 11.41 -1.28 9.17
N THR A 45 11.29 -1.51 7.87
CA THR A 45 12.41 -1.42 6.94
C THR A 45 12.28 -0.21 6.04
N ARG A 46 13.39 0.23 5.43
CA ARG A 46 13.40 1.20 4.34
C ARG A 46 13.75 0.49 3.03
N ASN A 47 12.85 0.52 2.08
CA ASN A 47 13.00 -0.24 0.83
C ASN A 47 13.92 0.45 -0.20
N SER A 48 14.09 -0.18 -1.35
CA SER A 48 14.92 0.28 -2.47
C SER A 48 14.61 1.69 -2.99
N TYR A 49 13.36 2.15 -2.87
CA TYR A 49 12.94 3.51 -3.24
C TYR A 49 12.76 4.44 -2.03
N GLY A 50 13.22 4.00 -0.86
CA GLY A 50 13.32 4.82 0.35
C GLY A 50 12.04 4.95 1.18
N ALA A 51 10.95 4.25 0.84
CA ALA A 51 9.75 4.27 1.65
C ALA A 51 9.88 3.31 2.85
N LEU A 52 9.28 3.70 3.98
CA LEU A 52 9.15 2.85 5.15
C LEU A 52 8.10 1.77 4.90
N ILE A 53 8.43 0.53 5.25
CA ILE A 53 7.56 -0.63 5.16
C ILE A 53 7.49 -1.30 6.53
N LEU A 54 6.29 -1.50 7.05
CA LEU A 54 6.05 -2.40 8.17
C LEU A 54 6.04 -3.83 7.64
N CYS A 55 6.92 -4.69 8.16
CA CYS A 55 6.94 -6.12 7.92
C CYS A 55 6.51 -6.83 9.19
N THR A 56 5.46 -7.64 9.12
CA THR A 56 4.88 -8.38 10.26
C THR A 56 4.92 -9.86 9.98
N ALA A 57 5.15 -10.69 11.00
CA ALA A 57 5.09 -12.14 10.85
C ALA A 57 3.65 -12.61 10.65
N ASP A 58 2.70 -12.02 11.38
CA ASP A 58 1.37 -12.59 11.56
C ASP A 58 0.17 -11.63 11.39
N LEU A 59 0.38 -10.32 11.55
CA LEU A 59 -0.63 -9.31 11.21
C LEU A 59 -0.77 -9.21 9.70
N MET A 60 -1.82 -9.82 9.15
CA MET A 60 -2.07 -9.80 7.71
C MET A 60 -2.52 -8.43 7.22
N PHE A 61 -1.77 -7.91 6.25
CA PHE A 61 -2.23 -6.89 5.32
C PHE A 61 -2.53 -7.51 3.95
N VAL A 62 -3.43 -6.91 3.18
CA VAL A 62 -3.74 -7.31 1.80
C VAL A 62 -3.90 -6.06 0.94
N ASP A 63 -2.97 -5.83 0.01
CA ASP A 63 -3.08 -4.76 -0.98
C ASP A 63 -3.84 -5.24 -2.22
N VAL A 64 -4.89 -4.52 -2.60
CA VAL A 64 -5.79 -4.81 -3.72
C VAL A 64 -5.81 -3.60 -4.64
N ASP A 65 -5.22 -3.72 -5.83
CA ASP A 65 -5.19 -2.63 -6.80
C ASP A 65 -6.50 -2.52 -7.56
N LEU A 66 -6.87 -1.29 -7.90
CA LEU A 66 -7.97 -1.04 -8.83
C LEU A 66 -7.47 -1.21 -10.26
N PRO A 67 -8.33 -1.69 -11.18
CA PRO A 67 -7.95 -1.77 -12.59
C PRO A 67 -7.57 -0.38 -13.11
N GLU A 68 -6.50 -0.30 -13.90
CA GLU A 68 -6.15 0.94 -14.59
C GLU A 68 -7.29 1.29 -15.54
N VAL A 69 -7.95 2.42 -15.28
CA VAL A 69 -8.97 2.95 -16.19
C VAL A 69 -8.23 3.59 -17.36
N PRO A 70 -8.31 3.04 -18.59
CA PRO A 70 -7.66 3.65 -19.74
C PRO A 70 -8.20 5.08 -19.92
N PRO A 71 -7.37 6.04 -20.35
CA PRO A 71 -7.82 7.40 -20.58
C PRO A 71 -9.00 7.39 -21.55
N ALA A 72 -10.05 8.15 -21.23
CA ALA A 72 -11.20 8.27 -22.11
C ALA A 72 -10.72 8.71 -23.51
N PRO A 73 -11.20 8.07 -24.59
CA PRO A 73 -10.82 8.48 -25.94
C PRO A 73 -11.19 9.95 -26.12
N LYS A 74 -10.24 10.74 -26.67
CA LYS A 74 -10.46 12.16 -27.02
C LYS A 74 -11.65 12.22 -27.96
N THR A 75 -12.83 12.51 -27.42
CA THR A 75 -14.08 12.44 -28.17
C THR A 75 -14.19 13.74 -28.95
N GLY A 76 -13.85 13.68 -30.24
CA GLY A 76 -14.07 14.79 -31.17
C GLY A 76 -15.56 15.12 -31.27
N TRP A 77 -15.86 16.39 -31.56
CA TRP A 77 -17.18 16.98 -31.78
C TRP A 77 -18.20 16.15 -32.60
N LEU A 78 -17.74 15.20 -33.42
CA LEU A 78 -18.56 14.29 -34.23
C LEU A 78 -19.31 13.21 -33.43
N SER A 79 -18.90 12.88 -32.20
CA SER A 79 -19.56 11.85 -31.38
C SER A 79 -20.89 12.32 -30.75
N ARG A 80 -21.20 13.62 -30.82
CA ARG A 80 -22.44 14.19 -30.27
C ARG A 80 -23.68 13.88 -31.11
N PHE A 81 -23.48 13.39 -32.34
CA PHE A 81 -24.58 13.04 -33.26
C PHE A 81 -25.01 11.57 -33.18
N PHE A 82 -24.31 10.74 -32.40
CA PHE A 82 -24.67 9.35 -32.17
C PHE A 82 -24.43 8.97 -30.70
N LYS A 83 -25.47 8.99 -29.83
CA LYS A 83 -25.64 8.00 -28.75
C LYS A 83 -26.82 8.31 -27.82
N GLY A 84 -27.97 7.72 -28.13
CA GLY A 84 -28.75 6.98 -27.15
C GLY A 84 -28.36 5.51 -27.27
N LYS A 85 -27.45 5.03 -26.43
CA LYS A 85 -27.12 3.62 -26.15
C LYS A 85 -26.04 3.60 -25.07
N ASP A 86 -26.45 3.14 -23.89
CA ASP A 86 -25.68 2.71 -22.71
C ASP A 86 -24.29 3.33 -22.53
N LEU A 87 -24.22 4.29 -21.60
CA LEU A 87 -22.96 4.70 -21.00
C LEU A 87 -22.30 3.47 -20.35
N PRO A 88 -20.98 3.25 -20.52
CA PRO A 88 -20.33 2.08 -19.97
C PRO A 88 -20.47 2.03 -18.46
N GLN A 89 -20.89 0.88 -17.93
CA GLN A 89 -20.97 0.56 -16.49
C GLN A 89 -19.60 0.66 -15.76
N ASN A 90 -18.50 0.90 -16.49
CA ASN A 90 -17.13 0.97 -15.98
C ASN A 90 -16.74 2.39 -15.58
N SER A 91 -17.45 2.99 -14.64
CA SER A 91 -17.00 4.24 -14.01
C SER A 91 -15.95 3.93 -12.91
N PRO A 92 -15.01 4.84 -12.60
CA PRO A 92 -14.08 4.64 -11.49
C PRO A 92 -14.78 4.37 -10.15
N LYS A 93 -15.96 4.99 -9.93
CA LYS A 93 -16.76 4.78 -8.72
C LYS A 93 -17.37 3.38 -8.64
N SER A 94 -17.80 2.80 -9.76
CA SER A 94 -18.33 1.42 -9.77
C SER A 94 -17.22 0.41 -9.53
N ALA A 95 -16.04 0.59 -10.13
CA ALA A 95 -14.87 -0.26 -9.88
C ALA A 95 -14.43 -0.23 -8.40
N GLU A 96 -14.44 0.94 -7.76
CA GLU A 96 -14.17 1.05 -6.32
C GLU A 96 -15.19 0.28 -5.47
N GLN A 97 -16.48 0.42 -5.79
CA GLN A 97 -17.56 -0.26 -5.06
C GLN A 97 -17.51 -1.78 -5.22
N GLU A 98 -17.22 -2.25 -6.42
CA GLU A 98 -17.04 -3.68 -6.72
C GLU A 98 -15.86 -4.26 -5.94
N CYS A 99 -14.73 -3.55 -5.92
CA CYS A 99 -13.54 -3.95 -5.16
C CYS A 99 -13.83 -4.04 -3.64
N LEU A 100 -14.49 -3.02 -3.07
CA LEU A 100 -14.91 -3.06 -1.66
C LEU A 100 -15.86 -4.22 -1.36
N THR A 101 -16.82 -4.49 -2.25
CA THR A 101 -17.76 -5.60 -2.11
C THR A 101 -17.03 -6.94 -2.11
N ARG A 102 -16.03 -7.11 -2.98
CA ARG A 102 -15.18 -8.30 -3.02
C ARG A 102 -14.38 -8.47 -1.73
N ILE A 103 -13.75 -7.40 -1.22
CA ILE A 103 -13.01 -7.43 0.05
C ILE A 103 -13.93 -7.89 1.19
N ARG A 104 -15.11 -7.28 1.33
CA ARG A 104 -16.09 -7.65 2.36
C ARG A 104 -16.53 -9.12 2.25
N ARG A 105 -16.87 -9.59 1.05
CA ARG A 105 -17.22 -11.00 0.82
C ARG A 105 -16.09 -11.95 1.22
N GLY A 106 -14.84 -11.57 0.95
CA GLY A 106 -13.66 -12.31 1.40
C GLY A 106 -13.65 -12.40 2.93
N LEU A 107 -13.74 -11.27 3.62
CA LEU A 107 -13.76 -11.23 5.10
C LEU A 107 -14.91 -12.06 5.70
N GLU A 108 -16.12 -11.95 5.15
CA GLU A 108 -17.29 -12.73 5.56
C GLU A 108 -17.09 -14.23 5.36
N ARG A 109 -16.62 -14.65 4.18
CA ARG A 109 -16.37 -16.06 3.85
C ARG A 109 -15.40 -16.71 4.83
N PHE A 110 -14.38 -15.96 5.24
CA PHE A 110 -13.35 -16.41 6.18
C PHE A 110 -13.68 -16.07 7.64
N ARG A 111 -14.89 -15.58 7.92
CA ARG A 111 -15.35 -15.24 9.27
C ARG A 111 -14.36 -14.35 10.02
N VAL A 112 -13.82 -13.34 9.33
CA VAL A 112 -13.00 -12.32 9.98
C VAL A 112 -13.94 -11.40 10.76
N SER A 113 -13.75 -11.36 12.06
CA SER A 113 -14.61 -10.62 13.01
C SER A 113 -14.11 -9.20 13.30
N ASN A 114 -12.85 -8.89 12.98
CA ASN A 114 -12.32 -7.54 13.05
C ASN A 114 -11.34 -7.27 11.90
N ALA A 115 -11.58 -6.19 11.16
CA ALA A 115 -10.73 -5.76 10.06
C ALA A 115 -10.84 -4.26 9.80
N ARG A 116 -9.79 -3.66 9.25
CA ARG A 116 -9.80 -2.29 8.72
C ARG A 116 -9.57 -2.28 7.22
N ILE A 117 -10.30 -1.43 6.50
CA ILE A 117 -10.15 -1.26 5.06
C ILE A 117 -9.79 0.19 4.78
N TYR A 118 -8.69 0.37 4.05
CA TYR A 118 -8.11 1.67 3.74
C TYR A 118 -8.10 1.91 2.23
N ARG A 119 -8.48 3.11 1.78
CA ARG A 119 -8.25 3.57 0.41
C ARG A 119 -6.80 4.03 0.27
N THR A 120 -6.04 3.44 -0.64
CA THR A 120 -4.68 3.89 -1.01
C THR A 120 -4.74 4.77 -2.27
N ALA A 121 -3.63 5.28 -2.80
CA ALA A 121 -3.67 5.92 -4.11
C ALA A 121 -3.87 4.93 -5.29
N GLY A 122 -3.57 3.64 -5.10
CA GLY A 122 -3.65 2.60 -6.16
C GLY A 122 -4.91 1.72 -6.08
N GLY A 123 -5.49 1.59 -4.90
CA GLY A 123 -6.67 0.76 -4.67
C GLY A 123 -7.03 0.73 -3.20
N PHE A 124 -7.08 -0.45 -2.60
CA PHE A 124 -7.39 -0.64 -1.19
C PHE A 124 -6.31 -1.45 -0.48
N ARG A 125 -6.24 -1.27 0.83
CA ARG A 125 -5.50 -2.13 1.76
C ARG A 125 -6.49 -2.67 2.79
N CYS A 126 -6.46 -3.96 3.06
CA CYS A 126 -7.18 -4.55 4.17
C CYS A 126 -6.20 -5.01 5.25
N ALA A 127 -6.50 -4.76 6.53
CA ALA A 127 -5.79 -5.32 7.67
C ALA A 127 -6.74 -6.26 8.43
N VAL A 128 -6.34 -7.51 8.64
CA VAL A 128 -7.10 -8.52 9.40
C VAL A 128 -6.62 -8.47 10.85
N LEU A 129 -7.53 -8.16 11.78
CA LEU A 129 -7.15 -7.71 13.13
C LEU A 129 -7.58 -8.67 14.25
N ASP A 130 -8.36 -9.70 13.96
CA ASP A 130 -8.93 -10.58 14.98
C ASP A 130 -8.04 -11.77 15.36
N ARG A 131 -7.13 -12.21 14.48
CA ARG A 131 -6.25 -13.36 14.72
C ARG A 131 -4.94 -13.34 13.90
N PRO A 132 -3.88 -14.01 14.40
CA PRO A 132 -2.67 -14.34 13.63
C PRO A 132 -2.97 -15.11 12.35
N MET A 133 -2.31 -14.71 11.27
CA MET A 133 -2.32 -15.39 9.97
C MET A 133 -0.89 -15.75 9.59
N GLN A 134 -0.63 -16.89 8.95
CA GLN A 134 0.73 -17.22 8.49
C GLN A 134 0.85 -16.98 6.98
N PRO A 135 1.86 -16.23 6.48
CA PRO A 135 1.98 -15.86 5.07
C PRO A 135 1.97 -17.04 4.08
N ASP A 136 2.46 -18.20 4.50
CA ASP A 136 2.52 -19.43 3.73
C ASP A 136 1.31 -20.37 3.92
N SER A 137 0.39 -20.05 4.84
CA SER A 137 -0.78 -20.87 5.13
C SER A 137 -1.80 -20.91 4.00
N GLU A 138 -2.54 -22.01 3.94
CA GLU A 138 -3.64 -22.18 3.00
C GLU A 138 -4.76 -21.16 3.24
N GLU A 139 -5.07 -20.83 4.50
CA GLU A 139 -6.08 -19.81 4.83
C GLU A 139 -5.69 -18.44 4.28
N SER A 140 -4.45 -17.99 4.52
CA SER A 140 -3.95 -16.73 3.98
C SER A 140 -3.99 -16.71 2.46
N ARG A 141 -3.58 -17.81 1.81
CA ARG A 141 -3.64 -17.93 0.35
C ARG A 141 -5.07 -17.77 -0.17
N GLN A 142 -6.02 -18.50 0.38
CA GLN A 142 -7.39 -18.48 -0.11
C GLN A 142 -8.09 -17.14 0.17
N LEU A 143 -7.78 -16.48 1.29
CA LEU A 143 -8.32 -15.15 1.61
C LEU A 143 -7.81 -14.09 0.63
N VAL A 144 -6.50 -14.08 0.37
CA VAL A 144 -5.85 -13.17 -0.58
C VAL A 144 -6.37 -13.40 -2.01
N GLU A 145 -6.58 -14.66 -2.41
CA GLU A 145 -7.20 -15.03 -3.68
C GLU A 145 -8.66 -14.56 -3.77
N ALA A 146 -9.45 -14.74 -2.70
CA ALA A 146 -10.84 -14.28 -2.65
C ALA A 146 -10.98 -12.75 -2.75
N MET A 147 -9.97 -12.00 -2.29
CA MET A 147 -9.88 -10.55 -2.43
C MET A 147 -9.32 -10.09 -3.78
N GLU A 148 -8.85 -11.03 -4.62
CA GLU A 148 -8.02 -10.81 -5.81
C GLU A 148 -6.93 -9.76 -5.56
N ALA A 149 -6.13 -10.01 -4.53
CA ALA A 149 -4.98 -9.18 -4.21
C ALA A 149 -3.95 -9.17 -5.36
N ASP A 150 -3.07 -8.18 -5.34
CA ASP A 150 -1.98 -8.07 -6.32
C ASP A 150 -1.10 -9.35 -6.34
N PRO A 151 -0.99 -10.07 -7.48
CA PRO A 151 -0.16 -11.26 -7.59
C PRO A 151 1.31 -11.04 -7.22
N LEU A 152 1.86 -9.83 -7.41
CA LEU A 152 3.22 -9.48 -7.00
C LEU A 152 3.33 -9.44 -5.47
N TYR A 153 2.34 -8.83 -4.80
CA TYR A 153 2.22 -8.82 -3.35
C TYR A 153 2.18 -10.24 -2.77
N VAL A 154 1.36 -11.11 -3.35
CA VAL A 154 1.24 -12.51 -2.90
C VAL A 154 2.57 -13.26 -3.00
N ARG A 155 3.26 -13.13 -4.14
CA ARG A 155 4.57 -13.77 -4.33
C ARG A 155 5.61 -13.24 -3.36
N MET A 156 5.60 -11.94 -3.10
CA MET A 156 6.55 -11.30 -2.20
C MET A 156 6.37 -11.78 -0.75
N CYS A 157 5.13 -11.80 -0.24
CA CYS A 157 4.84 -12.20 1.14
C CYS A 157 5.27 -13.65 1.39
N ARG A 158 5.00 -14.56 0.44
CA ARG A 158 5.43 -15.96 0.55
C ARG A 158 6.94 -16.12 0.56
N ARG A 159 7.65 -15.37 -0.29
CA ARG A 159 9.12 -15.51 -0.40
C ARG A 159 9.85 -14.93 0.81
N GLN A 160 9.27 -13.91 1.44
CA GLN A 160 9.87 -13.19 2.56
C GLN A 160 9.29 -13.59 3.92
N ASP A 161 8.35 -14.53 3.93
CA ASP A 161 7.67 -15.04 5.11
C ASP A 161 7.18 -13.94 6.05
N CYS A 162 6.59 -12.89 5.46
CA CYS A 162 6.01 -11.77 6.19
C CYS A 162 4.91 -11.08 5.38
N PHE A 163 4.00 -10.41 6.07
CA PHE A 163 3.09 -9.44 5.45
C PHE A 163 3.73 -8.06 5.47
N ARG A 164 3.40 -7.24 4.45
CA ARG A 164 4.06 -5.95 4.24
C ARG A 164 3.05 -4.84 4.05
N ALA A 165 3.18 -3.76 4.82
CA ALA A 165 2.39 -2.55 4.67
C ALA A 165 3.28 -1.32 4.52
N ARG A 166 3.11 -0.58 3.43
CA ARG A 166 3.81 0.69 3.22
C ARG A 166 3.34 1.75 4.22
N LEU A 167 4.28 2.41 4.91
CA LEU A 167 4.05 3.42 5.95
C LEU A 167 4.29 4.85 5.45
N THR A 168 5.11 5.05 4.42
CA THR A 168 5.35 6.37 3.79
C THR A 168 5.12 6.36 2.27
N PRO A 169 4.78 7.49 1.64
CA PRO A 169 4.42 7.53 0.22
C PRO A 169 5.53 7.07 -0.74
N LYS A 170 5.14 6.65 -1.94
CA LYS A 170 6.09 6.47 -3.05
C LYS A 170 6.63 7.86 -3.47
N PRO A 171 7.96 8.09 -3.55
CA PRO A 171 8.53 9.41 -3.85
C PRO A 171 7.91 10.09 -5.09
N TRP A 172 7.74 9.35 -6.19
CA TRP A 172 7.19 9.88 -7.44
C TRP A 172 5.71 10.25 -7.39
N ARG A 173 4.95 9.78 -6.38
CA ARG A 173 3.56 10.24 -6.16
C ARG A 173 3.50 11.57 -5.40
N CYS A 174 4.62 11.97 -4.81
CA CYS A 174 4.82 13.24 -4.12
C CYS A 174 5.68 14.22 -4.93
N ASP A 175 5.93 13.94 -6.21
CA ASP A 175 6.83 14.72 -7.09
C ASP A 175 8.28 14.81 -6.57
N LEU A 176 8.73 13.79 -5.83
CA LEU A 176 10.08 13.68 -5.30
C LEU A 176 10.95 12.73 -6.13
N GLU A 177 12.25 13.02 -6.16
CA GLU A 177 13.25 12.18 -6.81
C GLU A 177 13.49 10.87 -6.04
N LEU A 178 13.95 9.85 -6.75
CA LEU A 178 14.36 8.57 -6.15
C LEU A 178 15.64 8.74 -5.31
N PRO A 179 15.89 7.83 -4.34
CA PRO A 179 17.14 7.87 -3.59
C PRO A 179 18.35 7.68 -4.51
N PRO A 180 19.46 8.40 -4.27
CA PRO A 180 20.67 8.32 -5.09
C PRO A 180 21.41 6.98 -4.97
N HIS A 181 21.19 6.27 -3.85
CA HIS A 181 21.81 5.00 -3.52
C HIS A 181 20.80 4.04 -2.88
N ARG A 182 21.14 2.76 -2.83
CA ARG A 182 20.34 1.73 -2.17
C ARG A 182 21.16 1.04 -1.08
N PHE A 183 20.49 0.52 -0.07
CA PHE A 183 21.12 -0.32 0.94
C PHE A 183 21.48 -1.71 0.35
N PRO A 184 22.61 -2.34 0.77
CA PRO A 184 23.68 -1.78 1.60
C PRO A 184 24.48 -0.71 0.85
N PHE A 185 24.85 0.37 1.54
CA PHE A 185 25.56 1.48 0.92
C PHE A 185 27.00 1.08 0.54
N PRO A 186 27.47 1.43 -0.67
CA PRO A 186 28.80 1.03 -1.14
C PRO A 186 29.95 1.80 -0.47
N SER A 187 29.67 2.94 0.17
CA SER A 187 30.65 3.77 0.87
C SER A 187 29.99 4.71 1.89
N PRO A 188 30.75 5.26 2.86
CA PRO A 188 30.23 6.29 3.77
C PRO A 188 29.72 7.55 3.05
N ALA A 189 30.32 7.92 1.91
CA ALA A 189 29.84 9.05 1.10
C ALA A 189 28.49 8.77 0.45
N ALA A 190 28.27 7.53 -0.02
CA ALA A 190 26.97 7.10 -0.56
C ALA A 190 25.89 7.07 0.53
N GLU A 191 26.24 6.61 1.74
CA GLU A 191 25.34 6.70 2.89
C GLU A 191 25.01 8.16 3.23
N GLN A 192 26.01 9.05 3.33
CA GLN A 192 25.77 10.47 3.61
C GLN A 192 24.83 11.13 2.58
N SER A 193 25.04 10.85 1.29
CA SER A 193 24.17 11.33 0.22
C SER A 193 22.75 10.78 0.35
N TYR A 194 22.61 9.51 0.72
CA TYR A 194 21.30 8.90 1.01
C TYR A 194 20.61 9.58 2.20
N ARG A 195 21.30 9.83 3.31
CA ARG A 195 20.71 10.51 4.48
C ARG A 195 20.27 11.95 4.18
N ALA A 196 21.01 12.66 3.33
CA ALA A 196 20.61 13.98 2.87
C ALA A 196 19.32 13.92 2.02
N TRP A 197 19.23 12.93 1.12
CA TRP A 197 18.00 12.65 0.38
C TRP A 197 16.85 12.25 1.31
N GLU A 198 17.10 11.38 2.29
CA GLU A 198 16.12 10.88 3.26
C GLU A 198 15.48 12.04 4.03
N HIS A 199 16.30 12.97 4.53
CA HIS A 199 15.80 14.17 5.20
C HIS A 199 14.94 15.05 4.27
N ALA A 200 15.34 15.22 3.00
CA ALA A 200 14.53 15.95 2.03
C ALA A 200 13.21 15.23 1.71
N TYR A 201 13.25 13.90 1.60
CA TYR A 201 12.10 13.04 1.36
C TYR A 201 11.09 13.13 2.51
N ASP A 202 11.52 12.95 3.76
CA ASP A 202 10.65 12.99 4.94
C ASP A 202 9.92 14.33 5.08
N ASN A 203 10.60 15.44 4.77
CA ASN A 203 9.98 16.77 4.70
C ASN A 203 9.00 16.90 3.53
N GLY A 204 9.35 16.39 2.36
CA GLY A 204 8.52 16.46 1.14
C GLY A 204 7.22 15.65 1.24
N ILE A 205 7.21 14.57 2.02
CA ILE A 205 6.02 13.72 2.19
C ILE A 205 5.08 14.19 3.32
N ALA A 206 5.48 15.17 4.13
CA ALA A 206 4.72 15.60 5.31
C ALA A 206 3.31 16.16 5.00
N GLY A 207 3.01 16.49 3.74
CA GLY A 207 1.69 16.92 3.28
C GLY A 207 0.78 15.80 2.77
N TRP A 208 1.22 14.54 2.82
CA TRP A 208 0.56 13.41 2.16
C TRP A 208 0.09 12.34 3.16
N SER A 209 -0.90 11.55 2.73
CA SER A 209 -1.31 10.31 3.39
C SER A 209 -1.04 9.13 2.49
N VAL A 210 -0.63 7.99 3.05
CA VAL A 210 -0.42 6.75 2.27
C VAL A 210 -1.74 6.07 1.96
N CYS A 211 -2.63 6.07 2.94
CA CYS A 211 -3.97 5.54 2.82
C CYS A 211 -4.94 6.38 3.64
N ARG A 212 -6.23 6.08 3.52
CA ARG A 212 -7.30 6.65 4.35
C ARG A 212 -8.21 5.54 4.83
N LEU A 213 -8.52 5.50 6.11
CA LEU A 213 -9.50 4.54 6.63
C LEU A 213 -10.87 4.86 6.04
N VAL A 214 -11.49 3.89 5.35
CA VAL A 214 -12.78 4.08 4.67
C VAL A 214 -13.87 3.15 5.17
N ASP A 215 -13.48 2.04 5.81
CA ASP A 215 -14.43 1.06 6.33
C ASP A 215 -13.77 0.18 7.41
N SER A 216 -14.59 -0.50 8.21
CA SER A 216 -14.11 -1.45 9.23
C SER A 216 -15.18 -2.49 9.57
N ILE A 217 -14.73 -3.71 9.86
CA ILE A 217 -15.53 -4.75 10.54
C ILE A 217 -15.10 -4.73 12.00
N LEU A 218 -16.04 -4.56 12.93
CA LEU A 218 -15.77 -4.36 14.36
C LEU A 218 -16.65 -5.26 15.24
N GLU A 219 -16.87 -6.51 14.82
CA GLU A 219 -17.73 -7.47 15.53
C GLU A 219 -16.98 -8.15 16.70
N GLY A 220 -15.66 -8.30 16.60
CA GLY A 220 -14.77 -8.82 17.64
C GLY A 220 -13.73 -7.80 18.11
N PRO A 221 -12.96 -8.10 19.18
CA PRO A 221 -11.85 -7.26 19.61
C PRO A 221 -10.69 -7.33 18.61
N VAL A 222 -9.80 -6.33 18.66
CA VAL A 222 -8.48 -6.44 18.01
C VAL A 222 -7.64 -7.42 18.83
N HIS A 223 -6.91 -8.30 18.15
CA HIS A 223 -5.96 -9.19 18.81
C HIS A 223 -4.90 -8.35 19.54
N PRO A 224 -4.61 -8.61 20.83
CA PRO A 224 -3.77 -7.72 21.65
C PRO A 224 -2.38 -7.42 21.06
N ALA A 225 -1.75 -8.41 20.39
CA ALA A 225 -0.45 -8.22 19.73
C ALA A 225 -0.50 -7.21 18.57
N PHE A 226 -1.68 -6.97 18.00
CA PHE A 226 -1.85 -6.12 16.82
C PHE A 226 -2.18 -4.67 17.16
N GLU A 227 -2.65 -4.37 18.36
CA GLU A 227 -2.92 -2.99 18.80
C GLU A 227 -1.73 -2.03 18.59
N PRO A 228 -0.49 -2.35 19.04
CA PRO A 228 0.65 -1.47 18.80
C PRO A 228 1.02 -1.36 17.31
N LEU A 229 0.86 -2.45 16.55
CA LEU A 229 1.22 -2.50 15.14
C LEU A 229 0.25 -1.68 14.28
N ILE A 230 -1.07 -1.86 14.49
CA ILE A 230 -2.09 -1.11 13.76
C ILE A 230 -2.08 0.37 14.17
N GLY A 231 -1.81 0.68 15.44
CA GLY A 231 -1.62 2.05 15.91
C GLY A 231 -0.41 2.73 15.25
N LEU A 232 0.71 2.03 15.11
CA LEU A 232 1.89 2.52 14.38
C LEU A 232 1.57 2.73 12.89
N HIS A 233 0.91 1.76 12.26
CA HIS A 233 0.49 1.85 10.86
C HIS A 233 -0.38 3.10 10.63
N ASP A 234 -1.44 3.27 11.40
CA ASP A 234 -2.40 4.36 11.23
C ASP A 234 -1.74 5.73 11.46
N LYS A 235 -0.88 5.83 12.47
CA LYS A 235 -0.10 7.04 12.75
C LYS A 235 0.81 7.44 11.59
N LEU A 236 1.60 6.50 11.05
CA LEU A 236 2.59 6.81 10.02
C LEU A 236 1.94 7.01 8.64
N THR A 237 0.89 6.25 8.34
CA THR A 237 0.15 6.39 7.08
C THR A 237 -0.76 7.62 7.05
N ARG A 238 -1.03 8.22 8.22
CA ARG A 238 -1.90 9.39 8.40
C ARG A 238 -3.30 9.13 7.86
N CYS A 239 -3.83 7.95 8.18
CA CYS A 239 -5.05 7.41 7.59
C CYS A 239 -6.33 8.13 8.02
N ASP A 240 -6.25 8.91 9.09
CA ASP A 240 -7.31 9.73 9.67
C ASP A 240 -7.37 11.15 9.10
N THR A 241 -6.41 11.53 8.24
CA THR A 241 -6.35 12.89 7.69
C THR A 241 -6.99 13.01 6.30
N ASN A 242 -7.35 14.24 5.94
CA ASN A 242 -7.86 14.60 4.61
C ASN A 242 -6.74 14.97 3.61
N ALA A 243 -5.47 14.72 3.95
CA ALA A 243 -4.36 14.95 3.04
C ALA A 243 -4.53 14.11 1.74
N PRO A 244 -4.00 14.60 0.61
CA PRO A 244 -4.03 13.84 -0.63
C PRO A 244 -3.29 12.51 -0.48
N LEU A 245 -3.78 11.48 -1.19
CA LEU A 245 -3.20 10.14 -1.18
C LEU A 245 -1.97 10.06 -2.11
N ALA A 246 -0.90 9.44 -1.63
CA ALA A 246 0.31 9.09 -2.39
C ALA A 246 0.91 7.76 -1.91
#